data_AF-A0A6N4QTL4-F1
#
_entry.id   AF-A0A6N4QTL4-F1
#
_cell.length_a   1.000
_cell.length_b   1.000
_cell.length_c   1.000
_cell.angle_alpha   90.00
_cell.angle_beta   90.00
_cell.angle_gamma   90.00
#
_symmetry.space_group_name_H-M   'P 1'
#
loop_
_entity.id
_entity.type
_entity.pdbx_description
1 polymer ?
#
loop_
_entity_poly.entity_id
_entity_poly.type
_entity_poly.pdbx_seq_one_letter_code
_entity_poly.pdbx_strand_id
1 'polypeptide(L)'
;MKAKNRLRLHSYSGILSILFLTCRIFLPLFTIPFLPEDLYLLLGRIGIFLGLFAFLSGCGLGKYLFVQNSEYTEIHIILLLAGLALQIPAISENHTNFYANLASWFGFPLLLAGWIYGRRIRRKK
;
A
#
# COMPACT_ATOMS: atom_id res chain seq x y z
N MET A 1 -19.11 9.18 -11.86
CA MET A 1 -18.16 9.86 -10.92
C MET A 1 -17.24 10.79 -11.70
N LYS A 2 -17.16 12.09 -11.34
CA LYS A 2 -16.19 13.04 -11.93
C LYS A 2 -14.76 12.54 -11.72
N ALA A 3 -13.86 12.70 -12.71
CA ALA A 3 -12.46 12.23 -12.64
C ALA A 3 -11.71 12.70 -11.37
N LYS A 4 -12.02 13.91 -10.90
CA LYS A 4 -11.51 14.49 -9.64
C LYS A 4 -11.85 13.66 -8.40
N ASN A 5 -13.04 13.06 -8.34
CA ASN A 5 -13.45 12.22 -7.21
C ASN A 5 -12.77 10.85 -7.24
N ARG A 6 -12.54 10.27 -8.43
CA ARG A 6 -11.75 9.03 -8.56
C ARG A 6 -10.32 9.20 -8.08
N LEU A 7 -9.66 10.32 -8.45
CA LEU A 7 -8.32 10.66 -7.96
C LEU A 7 -8.26 10.84 -6.43
N ARG A 8 -9.28 11.47 -5.84
CA ARG A 8 -9.39 11.60 -4.39
C ARG A 8 -9.55 10.25 -3.71
N LEU A 9 -10.41 9.38 -4.25
CA LEU A 9 -10.60 8.03 -3.73
C LEU A 9 -9.33 7.20 -3.80
N HIS A 10 -8.63 7.19 -4.94
CA HIS A 10 -7.32 6.54 -5.09
C HIS A 10 -6.32 7.05 -4.04
N SER A 11 -6.23 8.38 -3.87
CA SER A 11 -5.31 8.96 -2.89
C SER A 11 -5.67 8.61 -1.46
N TYR A 12 -6.96 8.66 -1.07
CA TYR A 12 -7.39 8.36 0.29
C TYR A 12 -7.24 6.87 0.62
N SER A 13 -7.67 5.99 -0.29
CA SER A 13 -7.49 4.54 -0.14
C SER A 13 -6.01 4.15 -0.06
N GLY A 14 -5.15 4.77 -0.88
CA GLY A 14 -3.71 4.52 -0.83
C GLY A 14 -3.06 4.98 0.48
N ILE A 15 -3.39 6.18 0.99
CA ILE A 15 -2.88 6.67 2.28
C ILE A 15 -3.36 5.78 3.42
N LEU A 16 -4.64 5.42 3.42
CA LEU A 16 -5.23 4.61 4.46
C LEU A 16 -4.65 3.18 4.46
N SER A 17 -4.39 2.62 3.27
CA SER A 17 -3.66 1.36 3.10
C SER A 17 -2.28 1.40 3.76
N ILE A 18 -1.47 2.41 3.45
CA ILE A 18 -0.13 2.58 4.03
C ILE A 18 -0.22 2.73 5.54
N LEU A 19 -1.16 3.52 6.05
CA LEU A 19 -1.37 3.72 7.49
C LEU A 19 -1.67 2.40 8.20
N PHE A 20 -2.62 1.61 7.69
CA PHE A 20 -2.96 0.32 8.29
C PHE A 20 -1.82 -0.70 8.23
N LEU A 21 -1.09 -0.76 7.12
CA LEU A 21 0.10 -1.63 7.00
C LEU A 21 1.22 -1.17 7.94
N THR A 22 1.38 0.14 8.14
CA THR A 22 2.31 0.71 9.13
C THR A 22 1.92 0.28 10.53
N CYS A 23 0.65 0.44 10.92
CA CYS A 23 0.15 -0.04 12.20
C CYS A 23 0.45 -1.53 12.41
N ARG A 24 0.23 -2.36 11.39
CA ARG A 24 0.51 -3.81 11.49
C ARG A 24 2.00 -4.14 11.70
N ILE A 25 2.92 -3.37 11.11
CA ILE A 25 4.37 -3.61 11.25
C ILE A 25 4.91 -3.06 12.58
N PHE A 26 4.48 -1.84 12.96
CA PHE A 26 5.07 -1.13 14.08
C PHE A 26 4.36 -1.37 15.41
N LEU A 27 3.05 -1.59 15.45
CA LEU A 27 2.33 -1.81 16.72
C LEU A 27 2.86 -3.02 17.52
N PRO A 28 3.20 -4.18 16.89
CA PRO A 28 3.78 -5.30 17.62
C PRO A 28 5.09 -4.97 18.33
N LEU A 29 5.88 -3.99 17.82
CA LEU A 29 7.14 -3.58 18.44
C LEU A 29 6.97 -2.83 19.76
N PHE A 30 5.81 -2.21 19.99
CA PHE A 30 5.53 -1.48 21.22
C PHE A 30 4.99 -2.38 22.34
N THR A 31 4.84 -3.69 22.09
CA THR A 31 4.42 -4.71 23.08
C THR A 31 3.34 -4.21 24.03
N ILE A 32 2.22 -3.71 23.48
CA ILE A 32 1.12 -3.17 24.29
C ILE A 32 0.35 -4.36 24.88
N PRO A 33 0.39 -4.58 26.22
CA PRO A 33 -0.09 -5.81 26.84
C PRO A 33 -1.61 -6.03 26.74
N PHE A 34 -2.35 -5.02 26.27
CA PHE A 34 -3.82 -5.05 26.15
C PHE A 34 -4.32 -5.16 24.71
N LEU A 35 -3.45 -5.16 23.69
CA LEU A 35 -3.88 -5.31 22.30
C LEU A 35 -3.78 -6.78 21.85
N PRO A 36 -4.90 -7.39 21.40
CA PRO A 36 -4.88 -8.76 20.90
C PRO A 36 -4.11 -8.84 19.57
N GLU A 37 -3.37 -9.94 19.39
CA GLU A 37 -2.54 -10.18 18.19
C GLU A 37 -3.37 -10.15 16.89
N ASP A 38 -4.60 -10.65 16.97
CA ASP A 38 -5.57 -10.66 15.87
C ASP A 38 -5.92 -9.26 15.35
N LEU A 39 -5.81 -8.22 16.20
CA LEU A 39 -6.09 -6.86 15.80
C LEU A 39 -5.05 -6.37 14.78
N TYR A 40 -3.77 -6.68 14.99
CA TYR A 40 -2.71 -6.27 14.06
C TYR A 40 -2.87 -6.95 12.70
N LEU A 41 -3.23 -8.24 12.70
CA LEU A 41 -3.52 -8.99 11.48
C LEU A 41 -4.74 -8.44 10.75
N LEU A 42 -5.82 -8.12 11.48
CA LEU A 42 -7.02 -7.50 10.92
C LEU A 42 -6.70 -6.15 10.25
N LEU A 43 -5.93 -5.30 10.93
CA LEU A 43 -5.47 -4.01 10.37
C LEU A 43 -4.65 -4.24 9.10
N GLY A 44 -3.75 -5.23 9.09
CA GLY A 44 -2.99 -5.62 7.90
C GLY A 44 -3.88 -6.03 6.73
N ARG A 45 -4.88 -6.89 6.97
CA ARG A 45 -5.86 -7.34 5.95
C ARG A 45 -6.62 -6.16 5.35
N ILE A 46 -7.15 -5.28 6.20
CA ILE A 46 -7.83 -4.05 5.77
C ILE A 46 -6.88 -3.19 4.93
N GLY A 47 -5.64 -3.07 5.36
CA GLY A 47 -4.58 -2.36 4.63
C GLY A 47 -4.34 -2.90 3.23
N ILE A 48 -4.24 -4.24 3.05
CA ILE A 48 -4.11 -4.88 1.73
C ILE A 48 -5.34 -4.59 0.86
N PHE A 49 -6.55 -4.79 1.37
CA PHE A 49 -7.78 -4.57 0.59
C PHE A 49 -7.90 -3.12 0.12
N LEU A 50 -7.58 -2.16 0.99
CA LEU A 50 -7.54 -0.75 0.63
C LEU A 50 -6.44 -0.45 -0.39
N GLY A 51 -5.29 -1.11 -0.30
CA GLY A 51 -4.19 -0.96 -1.26
C GLY A 51 -4.55 -1.49 -2.64
N LEU A 52 -5.22 -2.65 -2.70
CA LEU A 52 -5.77 -3.20 -3.94
C LEU A 52 -6.85 -2.29 -4.52
N PHE A 53 -7.75 -1.77 -3.69
CA PHE A 53 -8.77 -0.82 -4.11
C PHE A 53 -8.15 0.48 -4.63
N ALA A 54 -7.10 0.97 -3.97
CA ALA A 54 -6.32 2.11 -4.43
C ALA A 54 -5.69 1.81 -5.79
N PHE A 55 -5.06 0.65 -5.95
CA PHE A 55 -4.47 0.22 -7.21
C PHE A 55 -5.51 0.20 -8.34
N LEU A 56 -6.65 -0.46 -8.15
CA LEU A 56 -7.71 -0.56 -9.16
C LEU A 56 -8.35 0.80 -9.48
N SER A 57 -8.61 1.63 -8.46
CA SER A 57 -9.15 2.98 -8.65
C SER A 57 -8.15 3.94 -9.32
N GLY A 58 -6.85 3.67 -9.15
CA GLY A 58 -5.74 4.36 -9.79
C GLY A 58 -5.49 3.92 -11.23
N CYS A 59 -5.51 2.61 -11.51
CA CYS A 59 -5.29 2.04 -12.83
C CYS A 59 -6.42 2.39 -13.81
N GLY A 60 -7.63 2.66 -13.30
CA GLY A 60 -8.76 3.24 -14.05
C GLY A 60 -8.57 4.71 -14.50
N LEU A 61 -7.43 5.35 -14.22
CA LEU A 61 -7.05 6.66 -14.80
C LEU A 61 -6.36 6.55 -16.17
N GLY A 62 -6.45 5.38 -16.80
CA GLY A 62 -5.82 4.95 -18.07
C GLY A 62 -6.09 5.76 -19.34
N LYS A 63 -6.27 7.08 -19.27
CA LYS A 63 -6.25 7.97 -20.45
C LYS A 63 -5.50 9.29 -20.29
N TYR A 64 -5.12 9.72 -19.08
CA TYR A 64 -4.72 11.13 -18.88
C TYR A 64 -3.25 11.39 -18.49
N LEU A 65 -2.36 10.40 -18.53
CA LEU A 65 -0.97 10.55 -18.07
C LEU A 65 0.08 9.71 -18.83
N PHE A 66 -0.33 8.91 -19.82
CA PHE A 66 0.56 7.95 -20.49
C PHE A 66 1.61 8.57 -21.44
N VAL A 67 1.53 9.87 -21.77
CA VAL A 67 2.36 10.45 -22.84
C VAL A 67 3.50 11.34 -22.32
N GLN A 68 3.50 11.77 -21.04
CA GLN A 68 4.49 12.74 -20.55
C GLN A 68 5.28 12.32 -19.30
N ASN A 69 4.89 11.24 -18.61
CA ASN A 69 5.60 10.72 -17.42
C ASN A 69 5.42 9.19 -17.27
N SER A 70 5.46 8.44 -18.39
CA SER A 70 5.23 6.98 -18.40
C SER A 70 6.20 6.23 -17.50
N GLU A 71 7.50 6.53 -17.58
CA GLU A 71 8.54 5.85 -16.79
C GLU A 71 8.30 5.96 -15.28
N TYR A 72 8.01 7.16 -14.76
CA TYR A 72 7.72 7.35 -13.34
C TYR A 72 6.42 6.67 -12.92
N THR A 73 5.45 6.58 -13.83
CA THR A 73 4.16 5.92 -13.58
C THR A 73 4.34 4.40 -13.53
N GLU A 74 5.15 3.84 -14.41
CA GLU A 74 5.52 2.42 -14.40
C GLU A 74 6.28 2.05 -13.13
N ILE A 75 7.28 2.85 -12.75
CA ILE A 75 8.03 2.65 -11.50
C ILE A 75 7.09 2.71 -10.29
N HIS A 76 6.17 3.67 -10.25
CA HIS A 76 5.14 3.76 -9.21
C HIS A 76 4.27 2.50 -9.12
N ILE A 77 3.78 2.01 -10.25
CA ILE A 77 2.91 0.81 -10.34
C ILE A 77 3.68 -0.43 -9.88
N ILE A 78 4.89 -0.64 -10.39
CA ILE A 78 5.72 -1.81 -10.06
C ILE A 78 6.05 -1.82 -8.57
N LEU A 79 6.51 -0.68 -8.02
CA LEU A 79 6.85 -0.56 -6.61
C LEU A 79 5.64 -0.79 -5.70
N LEU A 80 4.46 -0.25 -6.05
CA LEU A 80 3.25 -0.47 -5.27
C LEU A 80 2.79 -1.93 -5.34
N LEU A 81 2.80 -2.55 -6.51
CA LEU A 81 2.33 -3.92 -6.69
C LEU A 81 3.28 -4.91 -6.00
N ALA A 82 4.59 -4.75 -6.19
CA ALA A 82 5.60 -5.56 -5.50
C ALA A 82 5.52 -5.39 -3.98
N GLY A 83 5.39 -4.14 -3.53
CA GLY A 83 5.23 -3.82 -2.12
C GLY A 83 3.98 -4.47 -1.50
N LEU A 84 2.83 -4.42 -2.19
CA LEU A 84 1.58 -5.07 -1.75
C LEU A 84 1.71 -6.59 -1.75
N ALA A 85 2.30 -7.18 -2.79
CA ALA A 85 2.46 -8.63 -2.91
C ALA A 85 3.32 -9.19 -1.76
N LEU A 86 4.38 -8.49 -1.38
CA LEU A 86 5.26 -8.88 -0.27
C LEU A 86 4.59 -8.77 1.12
N GLN A 87 3.48 -8.05 1.25
CA GLN A 87 2.69 -8.02 2.49
C GLN A 87 1.81 -9.28 2.66
N ILE A 88 1.44 -9.95 1.57
CA ILE A 88 0.44 -11.04 1.57
C ILE A 88 0.85 -12.22 2.46
N PRO A 89 2.05 -12.80 2.35
CA PRO A 89 2.41 -14.00 3.12
C PRO A 89 2.26 -13.77 4.63
N ALA A 90 2.68 -12.57 5.06
CA ALA A 90 2.72 -12.17 6.46
C ALA A 90 1.33 -11.90 7.07
N ILE A 91 0.30 -11.79 6.24
CA ILE A 91 -1.09 -11.53 6.63
C ILE A 91 -1.97 -12.78 6.45
N SER A 92 -1.54 -13.69 5.57
CA SER A 92 -2.20 -14.96 5.29
C SER A 92 -1.95 -16.01 6.37
N GLU A 93 -0.80 -15.96 7.03
CA GLU A 93 -0.46 -16.90 8.09
C GLU A 93 -1.03 -16.44 9.44
N ASN A 94 -1.69 -17.34 10.17
CA ASN A 94 -2.21 -17.09 11.51
C ASN A 94 -1.13 -17.17 12.61
N HIS A 95 0.11 -17.52 12.23
CA HIS A 95 1.24 -17.64 13.13
C HIS A 95 2.39 -16.78 12.61
N THR A 96 3.25 -16.35 13.53
CA THR A 96 4.40 -15.51 13.23
C THR A 96 5.48 -16.33 12.52
N ASN A 97 5.58 -16.16 11.21
CA ASN A 97 6.66 -16.73 10.41
C ASN A 97 7.73 -15.67 10.13
N PHE A 98 8.97 -16.03 10.46
CA PHE A 98 10.12 -15.16 10.29
C PHE A 98 10.29 -14.68 8.84
N TYR A 99 10.17 -15.59 7.86
CA TYR A 99 10.33 -15.25 6.44
C TYR A 99 9.19 -14.38 5.93
N ALA A 100 7.96 -14.64 6.37
CA ALA A 100 6.81 -13.83 5.99
C ALA A 100 6.94 -12.40 6.55
N ASN A 101 7.36 -12.27 7.81
CA ASN A 101 7.63 -10.96 8.41
C ASN A 101 8.78 -10.22 7.72
N LEU A 102 9.87 -10.90 7.35
CA LEU A 102 10.95 -10.31 6.56
C LEU A 102 10.45 -9.79 5.21
N ALA A 103 9.67 -10.58 4.47
CA ALA A 103 9.09 -10.17 3.19
C ALA A 103 8.26 -8.89 3.35
N SER A 104 7.41 -8.83 4.38
CA SER A 104 6.64 -7.64 4.73
C SER A 104 7.52 -6.43 5.07
N TRP A 105 8.62 -6.64 5.80
CA TRP A 105 9.57 -5.58 6.13
C TRP A 105 10.26 -5.01 4.90
N PHE A 106 10.57 -5.83 3.89
CA PHE A 106 11.09 -5.35 2.60
C PHE A 106 10.00 -4.73 1.71
N GLY A 107 8.79 -5.27 1.77
CA GLY A 107 7.63 -4.77 1.02
C GLY A 107 7.22 -3.35 1.44
N PHE A 108 7.39 -3.00 2.71
CA PHE A 108 6.97 -1.70 3.22
C PHE A 108 7.76 -0.51 2.66
N PRO A 109 9.12 -0.52 2.63
CA PRO A 109 9.90 0.46 1.90
C PRO A 109 9.53 0.58 0.42
N LEU A 110 9.23 -0.54 -0.26
CA LEU A 110 8.77 -0.54 -1.66
C LEU A 110 7.44 0.21 -1.81
N LEU A 111 6.48 -0.02 -0.90
CA LEU A 111 5.22 0.72 -0.87
C LEU A 111 5.43 2.22 -0.66
N LEU A 112 6.31 2.60 0.28
CA LEU A 112 6.65 3.99 0.53
C LEU A 112 7.31 4.64 -0.69
N ALA A 113 8.27 3.95 -1.31
CA ALA A 113 8.93 4.43 -2.53
C ALA A 113 7.91 4.63 -3.65
N GLY A 114 7.06 3.62 -3.92
CA GLY A 114 5.97 3.71 -4.88
C GLY A 114 5.08 4.91 -4.61
N TRP A 115 4.62 5.10 -3.37
CA TRP A 115 3.80 6.24 -2.99
C TRP A 115 4.48 7.60 -3.22
N ILE A 116 5.76 7.73 -2.86
CA ILE A 116 6.56 8.95 -3.09
C ILE A 116 6.64 9.26 -4.59
N TYR A 117 6.92 8.27 -5.43
CA TYR A 117 6.92 8.44 -6.89
C TYR A 117 5.55 8.89 -7.41
N GLY A 118 4.46 8.31 -6.91
CA GLY A 118 3.09 8.73 -7.23
C GLY A 118 2.81 10.21 -6.91
N ARG A 119 3.34 10.72 -5.79
CA ARG A 119 3.21 12.13 -5.41
C ARG A 119 4.03 13.05 -6.31
N ARG A 120 5.22 12.62 -6.75
CA ARG A 120 6.06 13.39 -7.69
C ARG A 120 5.38 13.57 -9.05
N ILE A 121 4.73 12.53 -9.57
CA ILE A 121 3.95 12.60 -10.83
C ILE A 121 2.85 13.66 -10.74
N ARG A 122 2.15 13.75 -9.59
CA ARG A 122 1.09 14.73 -9.38
C ARG A 122 1.59 16.18 -9.28
N ARG A 123 2.83 16.41 -8.80
CA ARG A 123 3.41 17.76 -8.65
C ARG A 123 4.01 18.32 -9.94
N LYS A 124 4.39 17.44 -10.88
CA LYS A 124 4.89 17.83 -12.21
C LYS A 124 3.77 18.13 -13.22
N LYS A 125 2.50 18.10 -12.79
CA LYS A 125 1.30 18.38 -13.57
C LYS A 125 0.70 19.69 -13.09
#